data_AF-A0A0A0EK14-F1
#
_entry.id   AF-A0A0A0EK14-F1
#
_cell.length_a   1.000
_cell.length_b   1.000
_cell.length_c   1.000
_cell.angle_alpha   90.00
_cell.angle_beta   90.00
_cell.angle_gamma   90.00
#
_symmetry.space_group_name_H-M   'P 1'
#
loop_
_entity.id
_entity.type
_entity.pdbx_description
1 polymer ?
#
loop_
_entity_poly.entity_id
_entity_poly.type
_entity_poly.pdbx_seq_one_letter_code
_entity_poly.pdbx_strand_id
1 'polypeptide(L)' 'MTPEQRILALERELADTRSASARMVADIIRGLVETEAGRAEVADDLLASANDSRTAPIEARLARLMAAALRG' A
#
# COMPACT_ATOMS: atom_id res chain seq x y z
N MET A 1 1.22 24.66 -19.45
CA MET A 1 1.59 23.28 -19.11
C MET A 1 1.48 22.45 -20.37
N THR A 2 2.55 21.75 -20.76
CA THR A 2 2.52 20.87 -21.94
C THR A 2 1.82 19.55 -21.62
N PRO A 3 1.40 18.76 -22.63
CA PRO A 3 0.86 17.41 -22.42
C PRO A 3 1.80 16.52 -21.58
N GLU A 4 3.11 16.57 -21.83
CA GLU A 4 4.12 15.80 -21.11
C GLU A 4 4.20 16.22 -19.63
N GLN A 5 4.17 17.52 -19.36
CA GLN A 5 4.14 18.04 -17.99
C GLN A 5 2.88 17.62 -17.24
N ARG A 6 1.74 17.54 -17.95
CA ARG A 6 0.48 17.07 -17.38
C ARG A 6 0.52 15.58 -17.05
N ILE A 7 1.12 14.76 -17.92
CA ILE A 7 1.29 13.32 -17.67
C ILE A 7 2.17 13.11 -16.44
N LEU A 8 3.31 13.78 -16.35
CA LEU A 8 4.21 13.70 -15.19
C LEU A 8 3.52 14.13 -13.89
N ALA A 9 2.70 15.18 -13.93
CA ALA A 9 1.92 15.62 -12.78
C ALA A 9 0.92 14.55 -12.33
N LEU A 10 0.20 13.94 -13.27
CA LEU A 10 -0.77 12.88 -12.99
C LEU A 10 -0.09 11.60 -12.46
N GLU A 11 1.06 11.22 -13.00
CA GLU A 11 1.83 10.07 -12.51
C GLU A 11 2.30 10.28 -11.07
N ARG A 12 2.75 11.51 -10.75
CA ARG A 12 3.14 11.88 -9.39
C ARG A 12 1.96 11.88 -8.44
N GLU A 13 0.85 12.51 -8.84
CA GLU A 13 -0.39 12.51 -8.04
C GLU A 13 -0.86 11.09 -7.76
N LEU A 14 -0.83 10.21 -8.76
CA LEU A 14 -1.20 8.80 -8.59
C LEU A 14 -0.27 8.06 -7.62
N ALA A 15 1.04 8.34 -7.64
CA ALA A 15 1.98 7.76 -6.69
C ALA A 15 1.75 8.28 -5.26
N ASP A 16 1.49 9.57 -5.12
CA ASP A 16 1.21 10.22 -3.84
C ASP A 16 -0.11 9.71 -3.23
N THR A 17 -1.17 9.59 -4.04
CA THR A 17 -2.45 9.02 -3.63
C THR A 17 -2.29 7.58 -3.14
N ARG A 18 -1.58 6.72 -3.89
CA ARG A 18 -1.36 5.32 -3.47
C ARG A 18 -0.61 5.25 -2.14
N SER A 19 0.40 6.10 -1.96
CA SER A 19 1.20 6.16 -0.74
C SER A 19 0.42 6.72 0.45
N ALA A 20 -0.46 7.70 0.21
CA ALA A 20 -1.38 8.22 1.22
C ALA A 20 -2.39 7.15 1.65
N SER A 21 -3.03 6.46 0.70
CA SER A 21 -3.97 5.39 1.01
C SER A 21 -3.33 4.24 1.79
N ALA A 22 -2.10 3.83 1.43
CA ALA A 22 -1.39 2.77 2.15
C ALA A 22 -1.10 3.17 3.62
N ARG A 23 -0.69 4.42 3.86
CA ARG A 23 -0.47 4.94 5.22
C ARG A 23 -1.76 5.02 6.03
N MET A 24 -2.85 5.53 5.43
CA MET A 24 -4.15 5.59 6.11
C MET A 24 -4.64 4.21 6.55
N VAL A 25 -4.51 3.20 5.68
CA VAL A 25 -4.88 1.82 6.02
C VAL A 25 -3.96 1.26 7.10
N ALA A 26 -2.65 1.51 7.02
CA ALA A 26 -1.70 1.10 8.06
C ALA A 26 -2.03 1.73 9.43
N ASP A 27 -2.41 3.00 9.47
CA ASP A 27 -2.81 3.69 10.70
C ASP A 27 -4.11 3.14 11.29
N ILE A 28 -5.08 2.80 10.45
CA ILE A 28 -6.30 2.10 10.89
C ILE A 28 -5.93 0.75 11.53
N ILE A 29 -5.09 -0.03 10.88
CA ILE A 29 -4.63 -1.33 11.41
C ILE A 29 -3.86 -1.14 12.72
N ARG A 30 -3.05 -0.09 12.87
CA ARG A 30 -2.38 0.24 14.14
C ARG A 30 -3.36 0.55 15.28
N GLY A 31 -4.50 1.16 14.96
CA GLY A 31 -5.58 1.39 15.92
C GLY A 31 -6.38 0.13 16.28
N LEU A 32 -6.44 -0.85 15.37
CA LEU A 32 -7.20 -2.10 15.56
C LEU A 32 -6.34 -3.22 16.18
N VAL A 33 -5.05 -3.24 15.88
CA VAL A 33 -4.11 -4.29 16.28
C VAL A 33 -3.04 -3.65 17.15
N GLU A 34 -3.20 -3.82 18.46
CA GLU A 34 -2.41 -3.13 19.47
C GLU A 34 -0.96 -3.63 19.55
N THR A 35 -0.73 -4.91 19.24
CA THR A 35 0.59 -5.53 19.34
C THR A 35 1.39 -5.38 18.05
N GLU A 36 2.70 -5.17 18.20
CA GLU A 36 3.63 -5.14 17.07
C GLU A 36 3.66 -6.49 16.32
N ALA A 37 3.62 -7.59 17.07
CA ALA A 37 3.57 -8.94 16.51
C ALA A 37 2.32 -9.16 15.64
N GLY A 38 1.14 -8.73 16.11
CA GLY A 38 -0.09 -8.85 15.32
C GLY A 38 -0.05 -8.00 14.05
N ARG A 39 0.54 -6.80 14.10
CA ARG A 39 0.74 -5.98 12.90
C ARG A 39 1.72 -6.60 11.91
N ALA A 40 2.75 -7.28 12.41
CA ALA A 40 3.69 -8.01 11.58
C ALA A 40 3.02 -9.18 10.85
N GLU A 41 2.14 -9.92 11.54
CA GLU A 41 1.32 -10.99 10.97
C GLU A 41 0.41 -10.48 9.85
N VAL A 42 -0.30 -9.36 10.07
CA VAL A 42 -1.11 -8.72 9.02
C VAL A 42 -0.26 -8.30 7.82
N ALA A 43 0.96 -7.80 8.05
CA ALA A 43 1.88 -7.46 6.97
C ALA A 43 2.36 -8.70 6.18
N ASP A 44 2.57 -9.83 6.86
CA ASP A 44 2.89 -11.10 6.19
C ASP A 44 1.72 -11.63 5.36
N ASP A 45 0.49 -11.56 5.87
CA ASP A 45 -0.72 -11.96 5.14
C ASP A 45 -0.94 -11.12 3.88
N LEU A 46 -0.70 -9.81 3.97
CA LEU A 46 -0.73 -8.92 2.81
C LEU A 46 0.32 -9.31 1.75
N LEU A 47 1.52 -9.70 2.18
CA LEU A 47 2.56 -10.17 1.25
C LEU A 47 2.22 -11.53 0.64
N ALA A 48 1.63 -12.44 1.42
CA ALA A 48 1.14 -13.72 0.92
C ALA A 48 0.07 -13.51 -0.16
N SER A 49 -0.92 -12.64 0.11
CA SER A 49 -1.95 -12.25 -0.85
C SER A 49 -1.36 -11.62 -2.12
N ALA A 50 -0.34 -10.77 -1.99
CA ALA A 50 0.33 -10.15 -3.13
C ALA A 50 1.10 -11.14 -4.03
N ASN A 51 1.44 -12.32 -3.52
CA ASN A 51 2.14 -13.37 -4.24
C ASN A 51 1.21 -14.48 -4.73
N ASP A 52 -0.09 -14.43 -4.41
CA ASP A 52 -1.09 -15.32 -5.01
C ASP A 52 -1.27 -14.97 -6.49
N SER A 53 -1.12 -15.98 -7.35
CA SER A 53 -1.27 -15.87 -8.81
C SER A 53 -2.64 -15.35 -9.28
N ARG A 54 -3.66 -15.38 -8.43
CA ARG A 54 -5.02 -14.92 -8.71
C ARG A 54 -5.23 -13.44 -8.37
N THR A 55 -4.32 -12.84 -7.60
CA THR A 55 -4.42 -11.45 -7.18
C THR A 55 -4.12 -10.53 -8.35
N ALA A 56 -4.99 -9.53 -8.59
CA ALA A 56 -4.78 -8.60 -9.68
C ALA A 56 -3.46 -7.82 -9.48
N PRO A 57 -2.69 -7.48 -10.54
CA PRO A 57 -1.40 -6.82 -10.39
C PRO A 57 -1.45 -5.51 -9.58
N ILE A 58 -2.55 -4.77 -9.65
CA ILE A 58 -2.75 -3.54 -8.88
C ILE A 58 -2.99 -3.82 -7.40
N GLU A 59 -3.77 -4.85 -7.07
CA GLU A 59 -4.03 -5.29 -5.70
C GLU A 59 -2.75 -5.81 -5.05
N ALA A 60 -1.98 -6.63 -5.78
CA ALA A 60 -0.69 -7.11 -5.32
C ALA A 60 0.30 -5.96 -5.03
N ARG A 61 0.28 -4.90 -5.84
CA ARG A 61 1.10 -3.70 -5.60
C ARG A 61 0.62 -2.93 -4.36
N LEU A 62 -0.68 -2.77 -4.17
CA LEU A 62 -1.24 -2.09 -2.99
C LEU A 62 -0.97 -2.88 -1.71
N ALA A 63 -1.15 -4.20 -1.73
CA ALA A 63 -0.87 -5.07 -0.59
C ALA A 63 0.60 -4.99 -0.15
N ARG A 64 1.55 -4.98 -1.10
CA ARG A 64 2.98 -4.74 -0.79
C ARG A 64 3.23 -3.36 -0.19
N LEU A 65 2.58 -2.32 -0.70
CA LEU A 65 2.70 -0.96 -0.16
C LEU A 65 2.16 -0.87 1.28
N MET A 66 1.02 -1.50 1.56
CA MET A 66 0.42 -1.54 2.90
C MET A 66 1.30 -2.34 3.87
N ALA A 67 1.80 -3.51 3.45
CA ALA A 67 2.72 -4.32 4.25
C ALA A 67 4.01 -3.54 4.59
N ALA A 68 4.57 -2.80 3.63
CA ALA A 68 5.71 -1.93 3.89
C ALA A 68 5.36 -0.81 4.88
N ALA A 69 4.20 -0.16 4.73
CA ALA A 69 3.76 0.90 5.62
C ALA A 69 3.49 0.44 7.06
N LEU A 70 3.09 -0.82 7.26
CA LEU A 70 2.87 -1.43 8.58
C LEU A 70 4.17 -1.75 9.33
N ARG A 71 5.26 -1.98 8.60
CA ARG A 71 6.58 -2.34 9.15
C ARG A 71 7.50 -1.14 9.37
N GLY A 72 7.19 -0.01 8.74
CA GLY A 72 7.88 1.26 8.95
C GLY A 72 7.29 2.12 10.06
#